data_AF-A0A927CL51-F1
#
_entry.id   AF-A0A927CL51-F1
#
_cell.length_a   1.000
_cell.length_b   1.000
_cell.length_c   1.000
_cell.angle_alpha   90.00
_cell.angle_beta   90.00
_cell.angle_gamma   90.00
#
_symmetry.space_group_name_H-M   'P 1'
#
loop_
_entity.id
_entity.type
_entity.pdbx_description
1 polymer ?
#
loop_
_entity_poly.entity_id
_entity_poly.type
_entity_poly.pdbx_seq_one_letter_code
_entity_poly.pdbx_strand_id
1 'polypeptide(L)'
;MFSANKEQSSLKERSRLLYAQVDSLKESLYADLLERFRQDKTIGEQEAKWKLGIMVASISTALFSRALAGNKEYPVIYAYFKIKLSEHSSGGESAIEECIGLIADFMNRTDYDPIAFTDTIALWLYFHIRGKEQLMIDETTPYLLVAQFINNNFFNWFDEAK
;
A
#
# COMPACT_ATOMS: atom_id res chain seq x y z
N MET A 1 20.15 2.95 39.29
CA MET A 1 19.58 1.87 38.46
C MET A 1 18.75 2.51 37.37
N PHE A 2 19.28 2.59 36.15
CA PHE A 2 18.49 3.00 34.99
C PHE A 2 17.82 1.73 34.45
N SER A 3 16.56 1.53 34.84
CA SER A 3 15.75 0.42 34.33
C SER A 3 15.49 0.65 32.85
N ALA A 4 15.79 -0.37 32.06
CA ALA A 4 15.65 -0.42 30.62
C ALA A 4 14.18 -0.29 30.17
N ASN A 5 13.69 0.94 30.00
CA ASN A 5 12.58 1.24 29.10
C ASN A 5 13.18 1.48 27.71
N LYS A 6 13.50 0.42 26.98
CA LYS A 6 13.45 0.50 25.52
C LYS A 6 11.97 0.58 25.18
N GLU A 7 11.47 1.80 25.01
CA GLU A 7 10.08 2.09 24.65
C GLU A 7 9.71 1.28 23.41
N GLN A 8 8.85 0.28 23.58
CA GLN A 8 8.07 -0.25 22.47
C GLN A 8 7.20 0.90 21.96
N SER A 9 7.59 1.49 20.82
CA SER A 9 6.76 2.51 20.16
C SER A 9 5.36 1.94 19.93
N SER A 10 4.34 2.65 20.42
CA SER A 10 2.94 2.24 20.30
C SER A 10 2.56 2.04 18.82
N LEU A 11 1.64 1.13 18.52
CA LEU A 11 1.19 0.91 17.13
C LEU A 11 0.62 2.18 16.49
N LYS A 12 0.06 3.10 17.28
CA LYS A 12 -0.36 4.43 16.83
C LYS A 12 0.79 5.29 16.31
N GLU A 13 1.89 5.36 17.06
CA GLU A 13 3.08 6.11 16.64
C GLU A 13 3.69 5.49 15.39
N ARG A 14 3.79 4.16 15.38
CA ARG A 14 4.23 3.41 14.21
C ARG A 14 3.35 3.62 12.98
N SER A 15 2.04 3.76 13.16
CA SER A 15 1.13 4.08 12.05
C SER A 15 1.40 5.47 11.46
N ARG A 16 1.76 6.46 12.31
CA ARG A 16 2.18 7.78 11.83
C ARG A 16 3.50 7.73 11.08
N LEU A 17 4.46 6.94 11.56
CA LEU A 17 5.73 6.70 10.88
C LEU A 17 5.53 6.04 9.52
N LEU A 18 4.69 5.00 9.45
CA LEU A 18 4.32 4.34 8.20
C LEU A 18 3.71 5.36 7.22
N TYR A 19 2.75 6.18 7.66
CA TYR A 19 2.16 7.19 6.79
C TYR A 19 3.22 8.16 6.25
N ALA A 20 4.06 8.72 7.11
CA ALA A 20 5.10 9.66 6.70
C ALA A 20 6.12 9.03 5.73
N GLN A 21 6.50 7.77 5.98
CA GLN A 21 7.40 7.02 5.10
C GLN A 21 6.78 6.81 3.73
N VAL A 22 5.52 6.37 3.67
CA VAL A 22 4.80 6.13 2.41
C VAL A 22 4.55 7.44 1.66
N ASP A 23 4.20 8.52 2.37
CA ASP A 23 3.99 9.85 1.79
C ASP A 23 5.25 10.40 1.12
N SER A 24 6.43 10.19 1.72
CA SER A 24 7.72 10.54 1.09
C SER A 24 8.09 9.58 -0.04
N LEU A 25 7.87 8.28 0.14
CA LEU A 25 8.28 7.25 -0.81
C LEU A 25 7.54 7.35 -2.15
N LYS A 26 6.24 7.71 -2.12
CA LYS A 26 5.42 7.77 -3.34
C LYS A 26 6.03 8.67 -4.42
N GLU A 27 6.69 9.76 -4.01
CA GLU A 27 7.35 10.71 -4.90
C GLU A 27 8.55 10.08 -5.58
N SER A 28 9.40 9.40 -4.81
CA SER A 28 10.58 8.70 -5.33
C SER A 28 10.20 7.53 -6.24
N LEU A 29 9.21 6.74 -5.86
CA LEU A 29 8.77 5.59 -6.65
C LEU A 29 8.10 6.03 -7.95
N TYR A 30 7.29 7.10 -7.92
CA TYR A 30 6.72 7.68 -9.12
C TYR A 30 7.80 8.24 -10.08
N ALA A 31 8.81 8.93 -9.54
CA ALA A 31 9.92 9.43 -10.35
C ALA A 31 10.71 8.29 -11.04
N ASP A 32 10.98 7.20 -10.32
CA ASP A 32 11.63 6.00 -10.89
C ASP A 32 10.78 5.37 -12.01
N LEU A 33 9.45 5.32 -11.85
CA LEU A 33 8.54 4.85 -12.90
C LEU A 33 8.61 5.73 -14.15
N LEU A 34 8.56 7.06 -13.98
CA LEU A 34 8.67 8.00 -15.10
C LEU A 34 9.98 7.83 -15.86
N GLU A 35 11.08 7.61 -15.15
CA GLU A 35 12.39 7.41 -15.77
C GLU A 35 12.45 6.09 -16.55
N ARG A 36 12.06 4.98 -15.91
CA ARG A 36 12.14 3.63 -16.49
C ARG A 36 11.17 3.42 -17.65
N PHE A 37 9.98 4.01 -17.55
CA PHE A 37 8.90 3.84 -18.51
C PHE A 37 8.57 5.15 -19.23
N ARG A 38 9.57 5.99 -19.48
CA ARG A 38 9.44 7.31 -20.16
C ARG A 38 8.70 7.31 -21.50
N GLN A 39 8.59 6.15 -22.15
CA GLN A 39 7.86 5.98 -23.42
C GLN A 39 6.36 5.72 -23.22
N ASP A 40 5.96 5.27 -22.02
CA ASP A 40 4.57 5.09 -21.63
C ASP A 40 4.00 6.42 -21.14
N LYS A 41 3.27 7.10 -22.03
CA LYS A 41 2.61 8.38 -21.74
C LYS A 41 1.63 8.29 -20.58
N THR A 42 1.08 7.11 -20.32
CA THR A 42 -0.01 6.96 -19.35
C THR A 42 0.47 7.03 -17.92
N ILE A 43 1.77 6.81 -17.69
CA ILE A 43 2.40 7.07 -16.39
C ILE A 43 2.48 8.57 -16.12
N GLY A 44 2.96 9.35 -17.10
CA GLY A 44 3.05 10.82 -16.98
C GLY A 44 1.70 11.53 -16.93
N GLU A 45 0.69 11.03 -17.64
CA GLU A 45 -0.65 11.62 -17.66
C GLU A 45 -1.46 11.35 -16.38
N GLN A 46 -1.03 10.37 -15.56
CA GLN A 46 -1.80 9.90 -14.40
C GLN A 46 -1.05 10.03 -13.07
N GLU A 47 -0.21 11.06 -12.95
CA GLU A 47 0.61 11.33 -11.76
C GLU A 47 -0.17 11.17 -10.44
N ALA A 48 -1.28 11.89 -10.29
CA ALA A 48 -2.06 11.89 -9.06
C ALA A 48 -2.61 10.49 -8.71
N LYS A 49 -3.00 9.70 -9.72
CA LYS A 49 -3.49 8.34 -9.51
C LYS A 49 -2.37 7.37 -9.15
N TRP A 50 -1.19 7.52 -9.75
CA TRP A 50 -0.01 6.73 -9.38
C TRP A 50 0.39 6.98 -7.93
N LYS A 51 0.51 8.26 -7.54
CA LYS A 51 0.87 8.63 -6.17
C LYS A 51 -0.15 8.13 -5.16
N LEU A 52 -1.44 8.32 -5.43
CA LEU A 52 -2.50 7.80 -4.57
C LEU A 52 -2.47 6.27 -4.50
N GLY A 53 -2.35 5.59 -5.65
CA GLY A 53 -2.29 4.14 -5.73
C GLY A 53 -1.12 3.56 -4.93
N ILE A 54 0.07 4.16 -5.04
CA ILE A 54 1.25 3.75 -4.25
C ILE A 54 0.96 3.89 -2.75
N MET A 55 0.38 5.02 -2.33
CA MET A 55 0.05 5.23 -0.92
C MET A 55 -0.95 4.20 -0.41
N VAL A 56 -2.06 4.04 -1.12
CA VAL A 56 -3.16 3.15 -0.75
C VAL A 56 -2.69 1.71 -0.72
N ALA A 57 -2.00 1.23 -1.74
CA ALA A 57 -1.52 -0.15 -1.81
C ALA A 57 -0.48 -0.43 -0.71
N SER A 58 0.43 0.50 -0.43
CA SER A 58 1.43 0.35 0.65
C SER A 58 0.78 0.24 2.02
N ILE A 59 -0.15 1.16 2.33
CA ILE A 59 -0.86 1.18 3.60
C ILE A 59 -1.76 -0.05 3.75
N SER A 60 -2.52 -0.39 2.71
CA SER A 60 -3.41 -1.55 2.71
C SER A 60 -2.62 -2.84 2.93
N THR A 61 -1.47 -2.99 2.26
CA THR A 61 -0.58 -4.13 2.44
C THR A 61 -0.06 -4.24 3.88
N ALA A 62 0.35 -3.14 4.49
CA ALA A 62 0.84 -3.13 5.87
C ALA A 62 -0.24 -3.46 6.91
N LEU A 63 -1.51 -3.17 6.63
CA LEU A 63 -2.61 -3.50 7.53
C LEU A 63 -2.84 -5.01 7.71
N PHE A 64 -2.25 -5.85 6.84
CA PHE A 64 -2.28 -7.31 6.96
C PHE A 64 -1.09 -7.91 7.73
N SER A 65 -0.21 -7.09 8.32
CA SER A 65 0.84 -7.58 9.23
C SER A 65 0.25 -8.36 10.40
N ARG A 66 0.96 -9.40 10.86
CA ARG A 66 0.47 -10.31 11.91
C ARG A 66 0.24 -9.62 13.25
N ALA A 67 1.02 -8.59 13.57
CA ALA A 67 0.92 -7.80 14.79
C ALA A 67 -0.42 -7.06 14.94
N LEU A 68 -1.14 -6.88 13.83
CA LEU A 68 -2.46 -6.26 13.80
C LEU A 68 -3.60 -7.29 13.88
N ALA A 69 -3.33 -8.57 13.62
CA ALA A 69 -4.34 -9.62 13.69
C ALA A 69 -4.91 -9.75 15.11
N GLY A 70 -6.21 -9.49 15.27
CA GLY A 70 -6.89 -9.50 16.58
C GLY A 70 -6.48 -8.36 17.52
N ASN A 71 -5.74 -7.36 17.03
CA ASN A 71 -5.29 -6.24 17.84
C ASN A 71 -6.42 -5.22 18.07
N LYS A 72 -6.64 -4.82 19.33
CA LYS A 72 -7.70 -3.86 19.70
C LYS A 72 -7.49 -2.46 19.12
N GLU A 73 -6.25 -2.11 18.74
CA GLU A 73 -5.94 -0.81 18.13
C GLU A 73 -6.21 -0.78 16.62
N TYR A 74 -6.41 -1.94 15.96
CA TYR A 74 -6.61 -2.01 14.51
C TYR A 74 -7.70 -1.05 13.99
N PRO A 75 -8.91 -0.97 14.57
CA PRO A 75 -9.93 -0.04 14.07
C PRO A 75 -9.51 1.42 14.12
N VAL A 76 -8.72 1.81 15.12
CA VAL A 76 -8.21 3.18 15.28
C VAL A 76 -7.12 3.47 14.25
N ILE A 77 -6.23 2.50 14.02
CA ILE A 77 -5.16 2.60 13.01
C ILE A 77 -5.76 2.69 11.60
N TYR A 78 -6.74 1.83 11.31
CA TYR A 78 -7.44 1.85 10.03
C TYR A 78 -8.17 3.17 9.80
N ALA A 79 -8.93 3.66 10.79
CA ALA A 79 -9.60 4.95 10.70
C ALA A 79 -8.60 6.11 10.50
N TYR A 80 -7.45 6.08 11.16
CA TYR A 80 -6.39 7.07 10.97
C TYR A 80 -5.92 7.12 9.52
N PHE A 81 -5.61 5.99 8.90
CA PHE A 81 -5.16 5.95 7.51
C PHE A 81 -6.26 6.39 6.54
N LYS A 82 -7.50 5.97 6.77
CA LYS A 82 -8.65 6.37 5.98
C LYS A 82 -8.85 7.89 5.98
N ILE A 83 -8.75 8.53 7.16
CA ILE A 83 -8.78 10.00 7.30
C ILE A 83 -7.61 10.66 6.57
N LYS A 84 -6.39 10.13 6.73
CA LYS A 84 -5.20 10.73 6.10
C LYS A 84 -5.24 10.63 4.57
N LEU A 85 -5.74 9.53 4.04
CA LEU A 85 -5.90 9.36 2.60
C LEU A 85 -7.01 10.25 2.03
N SER A 86 -8.11 10.48 2.76
CA SER A 86 -9.16 11.40 2.33
C SER A 86 -8.73 12.87 2.38
N GLU A 87 -7.87 13.24 3.34
CA GLU A 87 -7.17 14.53 3.35
C GLU A 87 -6.22 14.69 2.15
N HIS A 88 -5.63 13.59 1.67
CA HIS A 88 -4.72 13.60 0.53
C HIS A 88 -5.43 13.69 -0.82
N SER A 89 -6.55 12.97 -0.99
CA SER A 89 -7.34 12.98 -2.21
C SER A 89 -8.80 12.63 -1.94
N SER A 90 -9.74 13.26 -2.65
CA SER A 90 -11.19 13.05 -2.47
C SER A 90 -11.64 11.60 -2.71
N GLY A 91 -10.85 10.78 -3.42
CA GLY A 91 -11.08 9.35 -3.63
C GLY A 91 -10.27 8.41 -2.72
N GLY A 92 -9.51 8.94 -1.76
CA GLY A 92 -8.59 8.12 -0.96
C GLY A 92 -9.29 7.13 -0.02
N GLU A 93 -10.44 7.52 0.52
CA GLU A 93 -11.25 6.67 1.41
C GLU A 93 -11.86 5.46 0.68
N SER A 94 -12.44 5.66 -0.49
CA SER A 94 -12.99 4.54 -1.28
C SER A 94 -11.87 3.64 -1.80
N ALA A 95 -10.74 4.22 -2.21
CA ALA A 95 -9.60 3.46 -2.72
C ALA A 95 -9.01 2.49 -1.68
N ILE A 96 -8.86 2.92 -0.41
CA ILE A 96 -8.37 2.02 0.64
C ILE A 96 -9.37 0.91 0.98
N GLU A 97 -10.67 1.20 0.97
CA GLU A 97 -11.70 0.18 1.18
C GLU A 97 -11.70 -0.88 0.08
N GLU A 98 -11.61 -0.46 -1.19
CA GLU A 98 -11.51 -1.36 -2.34
C GLU A 98 -10.25 -2.23 -2.27
N CYS A 99 -9.10 -1.63 -1.96
CA CYS A 99 -7.83 -2.34 -1.90
C CYS A 99 -7.80 -3.36 -0.75
N ILE A 100 -8.22 -2.97 0.46
CA ILE A 100 -8.33 -3.88 1.60
C ILE A 100 -9.34 -4.99 1.33
N GLY A 101 -10.50 -4.66 0.74
CA GLY A 101 -11.50 -5.66 0.37
C GLY A 101 -10.92 -6.73 -0.54
N LEU A 102 -10.18 -6.32 -1.57
CA LEU A 102 -9.52 -7.25 -2.48
C LEU A 102 -8.47 -8.12 -1.77
N ILE A 103 -7.61 -7.51 -0.94
CA ILE A 103 -6.58 -8.26 -0.20
C ILE A 103 -7.24 -9.22 0.80
N ALA A 104 -8.29 -8.80 1.50
CA ALA A 104 -9.01 -9.65 2.45
C ALA A 104 -9.64 -10.84 1.74
N ASP A 105 -10.28 -10.63 0.58
CA ASP A 105 -10.85 -11.69 -0.23
C ASP A 105 -9.79 -12.69 -0.70
N PHE A 106 -8.61 -12.22 -1.09
CA PHE A 106 -7.47 -13.08 -1.42
C PHE A 106 -7.00 -13.90 -0.20
N MET A 107 -6.69 -13.21 0.91
CA MET A 107 -6.15 -13.82 2.14
C MET A 107 -7.13 -14.78 2.83
N ASN A 108 -8.44 -14.65 2.58
CA ASN A 108 -9.45 -15.57 3.10
C ASN A 108 -9.58 -16.87 2.29
N ARG A 109 -9.13 -16.87 1.02
CA ARG A 109 -9.27 -18.02 0.11
C ARG A 109 -8.02 -18.89 0.04
N THR A 110 -6.86 -18.30 0.29
CA THR A 110 -5.57 -18.95 0.13
C THR A 110 -4.61 -18.50 1.22
N ASP A 111 -3.65 -19.36 1.56
CA ASP A 111 -2.49 -18.94 2.35
C ASP A 111 -1.70 -17.86 1.61
N TYR A 112 -0.96 -17.05 2.37
CA TYR A 112 -0.10 -16.02 1.79
C TYR A 112 0.95 -16.63 0.86
N ASP A 113 0.79 -16.36 -0.43
CA ASP A 113 1.80 -16.57 -1.47
C ASP A 113 2.29 -15.21 -1.98
N PRO A 114 3.59 -14.88 -1.83
CA PRO A 114 4.11 -13.57 -2.22
C PRO A 114 3.85 -13.22 -3.70
N ILE A 115 3.87 -14.21 -4.58
CA ILE A 115 3.68 -13.98 -6.03
C ILE A 115 2.22 -13.61 -6.29
N ALA A 116 1.27 -14.47 -5.87
CA ALA A 116 -0.14 -14.21 -6.07
C ALA A 116 -0.61 -12.94 -5.32
N PHE A 117 -0.02 -12.63 -4.16
CA PHE A 117 -0.29 -11.38 -3.45
C PHE A 117 0.19 -10.16 -4.26
N THR A 118 1.41 -10.20 -4.79
CA THR A 118 1.95 -9.16 -5.66
C THR A 118 1.08 -8.97 -6.91
N ASP A 119 0.66 -10.05 -7.56
CA ASP A 119 -0.23 -9.98 -8.72
C ASP A 119 -1.57 -9.32 -8.36
N THR A 120 -2.12 -9.65 -7.19
CA THR A 120 -3.37 -9.06 -6.68
C THR A 120 -3.24 -7.54 -6.53
N ILE A 121 -2.16 -7.05 -5.92
CA ILE A 121 -1.90 -5.62 -5.78
C ILE A 121 -1.66 -4.95 -7.15
N ALA A 122 -0.93 -5.62 -8.05
CA ALA A 122 -0.67 -5.09 -9.38
C ALA A 122 -1.95 -4.92 -10.20
N LEU A 123 -2.87 -5.89 -10.12
CA LEU A 123 -4.18 -5.82 -10.77
C LEU A 123 -5.01 -4.67 -10.21
N TRP A 124 -5.04 -4.51 -8.88
CA TRP A 124 -5.73 -3.37 -8.27
C TRP A 124 -5.17 -2.03 -8.75
N LEU A 125 -3.84 -1.86 -8.73
CA LEU A 125 -3.18 -0.66 -9.22
C LEU A 125 -3.53 -0.40 -10.70
N TYR A 126 -3.48 -1.44 -11.54
CA TYR A 126 -3.81 -1.34 -12.96
C TYR A 126 -5.21 -0.78 -13.16
N PHE A 127 -6.22 -1.39 -12.53
CA PHE A 127 -7.61 -0.98 -12.69
C PHE A 127 -7.89 0.38 -12.05
N HIS A 128 -7.35 0.65 -10.88
CA HIS A 128 -7.51 1.93 -10.18
C HIS A 128 -6.96 3.11 -11.01
N ILE A 129 -5.77 2.93 -11.60
CA ILE A 129 -5.08 3.96 -12.37
C ILE A 129 -5.75 4.08 -13.75
N ARG A 130 -5.78 2.99 -14.52
CA ARG A 130 -6.25 3.00 -15.92
C ARG A 130 -7.75 3.21 -16.05
N GLY A 131 -8.56 2.79 -15.07
CA GLY A 131 -10.02 2.82 -15.15
C GLY A 131 -10.60 1.99 -16.30
N LYS A 132 -9.88 0.96 -16.74
CA LYS A 132 -10.31 0.04 -17.81
C LYS A 132 -11.01 -1.18 -17.20
N GLU A 133 -11.92 -1.79 -17.95
CA GLU A 133 -12.57 -3.05 -17.52
C GLU A 133 -11.81 -4.31 -18.00
N GLN A 134 -10.87 -4.14 -18.94
CA GLN A 134 -10.10 -5.23 -19.53
C GLN A 134 -8.61 -5.13 -19.19
N LEU A 135 -8.03 -6.27 -18.82
CA LEU A 135 -6.60 -6.41 -18.54
C LEU A 135 -5.83 -6.59 -19.84
N MET A 136 -4.80 -5.75 -20.05
CA MET A 136 -3.83 -5.89 -21.14
C MET A 136 -2.48 -6.27 -20.55
N ILE A 137 -2.06 -7.53 -20.72
CA ILE A 137 -0.85 -8.08 -20.09
C ILE A 137 0.41 -7.27 -20.43
N ASP A 138 0.55 -6.82 -21.68
CA ASP A 138 1.73 -6.05 -22.11
C ASP A 138 1.86 -4.69 -21.39
N GLU A 139 0.79 -4.21 -20.76
CA GLU A 139 0.76 -2.95 -20.03
C GLU A 139 1.00 -3.14 -18.51
N THR A 140 1.05 -4.37 -17.99
CA THR A 140 1.06 -4.60 -16.52
C THR A 140 2.42 -4.43 -15.86
N THR A 141 3.50 -4.37 -16.64
CA THR A 141 4.88 -4.34 -16.13
C THR A 141 5.14 -3.25 -15.09
N PRO A 142 4.73 -1.97 -15.28
CA PRO A 142 4.94 -0.92 -14.27
C PRO A 142 4.22 -1.22 -12.96
N TYR A 143 3.01 -1.78 -13.03
CA TYR A 143 2.17 -2.09 -11.88
C TYR A 143 2.73 -3.27 -11.08
N LEU A 144 3.22 -4.31 -11.77
CA LEU A 144 3.91 -5.44 -11.15
C LEU A 144 5.17 -4.99 -10.40
N LEU A 145 5.96 -4.09 -11.00
CA LEU A 145 7.17 -3.55 -10.35
C LEU A 145 6.84 -2.84 -9.04
N VAL A 146 5.81 -1.98 -9.05
CA VAL A 146 5.34 -1.27 -7.85
C VAL A 146 4.78 -2.24 -6.82
N ALA A 147 3.93 -3.18 -7.25
CA ALA A 147 3.33 -4.16 -6.36
C ALA A 147 4.37 -5.07 -5.70
N GLN A 148 5.41 -5.47 -6.43
CA GLN A 148 6.51 -6.24 -5.89
C GLN A 148 7.30 -5.44 -4.86
N PHE A 149 7.60 -4.18 -5.16
CA PHE A 149 8.23 -3.28 -4.20
C PHE A 149 7.37 -3.16 -2.94
N ILE A 150 6.08 -2.93 -3.10
CA ILE A 150 5.15 -2.74 -1.98
C ILE A 150 5.09 -3.98 -1.10
N ASN A 151 4.89 -5.16 -1.71
CA ASN A 151 4.80 -6.41 -0.97
C ASN A 151 6.06 -6.67 -0.14
N ASN A 152 7.22 -6.53 -0.78
CA ASN A 152 8.52 -6.78 -0.14
C ASN A 152 8.83 -5.85 1.04
N ASN A 153 8.28 -4.63 1.05
CA ASN A 153 8.62 -3.62 2.05
C ASN A 153 7.52 -3.38 3.09
N PHE A 154 6.26 -3.76 2.81
CA PHE A 154 5.14 -3.37 3.65
C PHE A 154 4.34 -4.52 4.27
N PHE A 155 4.32 -5.73 3.71
CA PHE A 155 3.42 -6.80 4.18
C PHE A 155 3.61 -7.13 5.68
N ASN A 156 4.85 -7.16 6.14
CA ASN A 156 5.21 -7.42 7.53
C ASN A 156 5.65 -6.15 8.28
N TRP A 157 5.33 -4.96 7.79
CA TRP A 157 5.84 -3.70 8.34
C TRP A 157 5.58 -3.59 9.85
N PHE A 158 4.38 -3.95 10.33
CA PHE A 158 4.09 -3.89 11.78
C PHE A 158 4.71 -5.06 12.58
N ASP A 159 5.24 -6.09 11.92
CA ASP A 159 5.87 -7.23 12.59
C ASP A 159 7.35 -6.98 12.93
N GLU A 160 8.02 -6.10 12.19
CA GLU A 160 9.46 -5.82 12.32
C GLU A 160 9.89 -5.07 13.60
N ALA A 161 8.95 -4.69 14.48
CA ALA A 161 9.28 -4.02 15.75
C ALA A 161 9.54 -4.97 16.92
N LYS A 162 10.00 -6.20 16.65
CA LYS A 162 10.36 -7.17 17.69
C LYS A 162 11.87 -7.24 17.90
#